data_AF-A0A2X3JD43-F1
#
_entry.id   AF-A0A2X3JD43-F1
#
_cell.length_a   1.000
_cell.length_b   1.000
_cell.length_c   1.000
_cell.angle_alpha   90.00
_cell.angle_beta   90.00
_cell.angle_gamma   90.00
#
_symmetry.space_group_name_H-M   'P 1'
#
loop_
_entity.id
_entity.type
_entity.pdbx_description
1 polymer ?
#
loop_
_entity_poly.entity_id
_entity_poly.type
_entity_poly.pdbx_seq_one_letter_code
_entity_poly.pdbx_strand_id
1 'polypeptide(L)'
;MYKNNDEAIDWETKRLLDEGVYTDTEQAYLEAEKIVNRIREQAKQRQIKQQFRLKVRSIKKQLNNGYDYANIPYAKNKKHWGMTYDNKNNQTTNCFRTGTFIFFGS
;
A
#
# COMPACT_ATOMS: atom_id res chain seq x y z
N MET A 1 4.40 18.52 -16.06
CA MET A 1 3.07 18.77 -15.45
C MET A 1 2.48 19.94 -16.20
N TYR A 2 1.39 19.76 -16.94
CA TYR A 2 0.70 20.85 -17.64
C TYR A 2 0.27 21.89 -16.61
N LYS A 3 0.63 23.16 -16.84
CA LYS A 3 0.38 24.24 -15.89
C LYS A 3 -1.09 24.67 -15.92
N ASN A 4 -1.74 24.55 -17.08
CA ASN A 4 -3.12 24.96 -17.30
C ASN A 4 -3.99 23.79 -17.76
N ASN A 5 -5.28 23.88 -17.41
CA ASN A 5 -6.25 22.84 -17.69
C ASN A 5 -6.55 22.70 -19.19
N ASP A 6 -6.56 23.83 -19.90
CA ASP A 6 -6.90 23.90 -21.32
C ASP A 6 -5.76 23.35 -22.19
N GLU A 7 -4.52 23.60 -21.80
CA GLU A 7 -3.33 23.04 -22.46
C GLU A 7 -3.35 21.50 -22.40
N ALA A 8 -3.70 20.92 -21.25
CA ALA A 8 -3.75 19.47 -21.10
C ALA A 8 -4.82 18.83 -22.02
N ILE A 9 -5.94 19.53 -22.24
CA ILE A 9 -7.01 19.06 -23.11
C ILE A 9 -6.59 19.18 -24.58
N ASP A 10 -5.94 20.28 -24.97
CA ASP A 10 -5.43 20.49 -26.33
C ASP A 10 -4.40 19.40 -26.73
N TRP A 11 -3.49 19.06 -25.83
CA TRP A 11 -2.51 17.99 -26.07
C TRP A 11 -3.14 16.61 -26.19
N GLU A 12 -4.12 16.28 -25.35
CA GLU A 12 -4.79 14.98 -25.42
C GLU A 12 -5.68 14.91 -26.67
N THR A 13 -6.30 16.02 -27.08
CA THR A 13 -7.07 16.13 -28.33
C THR A 13 -6.18 15.88 -29.54
N LYS A 14 -5.02 16.53 -29.61
CA LYS A 14 -4.02 16.29 -30.66
C LYS A 14 -3.59 14.84 -30.71
N ARG A 15 -3.31 14.22 -29.55
CA ARG A 15 -2.95 12.79 -29.49
C ARG A 15 -4.06 11.89 -30.03
N LEU A 16 -5.31 12.14 -29.67
CA LEU A 16 -6.46 11.36 -30.12
C LEU A 16 -6.71 11.49 -31.64
N LEU A 17 -6.44 12.67 -32.21
CA LEU A 17 -6.52 12.92 -33.65
C LEU A 17 -5.35 12.27 -34.40
N ASP A 18 -4.13 12.36 -33.85
CA ASP A 18 -2.92 11.75 -34.44
C ASP A 18 -2.97 10.21 -34.43
N GLU A 19 -3.56 9.61 -33.39
CA GLU A 19 -3.82 8.17 -33.31
C GLU A 19 -4.92 7.71 -34.29
N GLY A 20 -5.62 8.65 -34.95
CA GLY A 20 -6.72 8.35 -35.88
C GLY A 20 -7.95 7.75 -35.21
N VAL A 21 -8.07 7.86 -33.88
CA VAL A 21 -9.19 7.29 -33.10
C VAL A 21 -10.48 8.04 -33.38
N TYR A 22 -10.39 9.35 -33.61
CA TYR A 22 -11.52 10.20 -33.97
C TYR A 22 -11.20 10.96 -35.26
N THR A 23 -12.16 10.98 -36.18
CA THR A 23 -12.08 11.75 -37.43
C THR A 23 -12.57 13.19 -37.26
N ASP A 24 -13.36 13.43 -36.23
CA ASP A 24 -13.97 14.73 -35.94
C ASP A 24 -13.30 15.38 -34.73
N THR A 25 -12.94 16.66 -34.88
CA THR A 25 -12.20 17.43 -33.87
C THR A 25 -13.04 17.71 -32.63
N GLU A 26 -14.36 17.91 -32.80
CA GLU A 26 -15.26 18.19 -31.69
C GLU A 26 -15.42 16.96 -30.78
N GLN A 27 -15.57 15.78 -31.40
CA GLN A 27 -15.62 14.52 -30.67
C GLN A 27 -14.32 14.23 -29.91
N ALA A 28 -13.17 14.46 -30.56
CA ALA A 28 -11.87 14.28 -29.93
C ALA A 28 -11.71 15.18 -28.69
N TYR A 29 -12.18 16.43 -28.76
CA TYR A 29 -12.09 17.38 -27.65
C TYR A 29 -12.96 16.97 -26.46
N LEU A 30 -14.21 16.54 -26.71
CA LEU A 30 -15.13 16.07 -25.67
C LEU A 30 -14.57 14.84 -24.92
N GLU A 31 -13.92 13.93 -25.62
CA GLU A 31 -13.32 12.75 -25.01
C GLU A 31 -12.02 13.09 -24.26
N ALA A 32 -11.18 13.97 -24.82
CA ALA A 32 -10.01 14.50 -24.14
C ALA A 32 -10.37 15.14 -22.79
N GLU A 33 -11.44 15.95 -22.74
CA GLU A 33 -11.91 16.58 -21.52
C GLU A 33 -12.28 15.53 -20.44
N LYS A 34 -13.03 14.49 -20.82
CA LYS A 34 -13.40 13.39 -19.91
C LYS A 34 -12.17 12.67 -19.36
N ILE A 35 -11.20 12.37 -20.21
CA ILE A 35 -9.95 11.69 -19.84
C ILE A 35 -9.18 12.53 -18.81
N VAL A 36 -8.96 13.80 -19.12
CA VAL A 36 -8.21 14.72 -18.25
C VAL A 36 -8.92 14.88 -16.91
N ASN A 37 -10.24 15.03 -16.90
CA ASN A 37 -11.02 15.15 -15.65
C ASN A 37 -10.93 13.87 -14.81
N ARG A 38 -11.01 12.69 -15.42
CA ARG A 38 -10.84 11.40 -14.71
C ARG A 38 -9.45 11.28 -14.08
N ILE A 39 -8.40 11.66 -14.80
CA ILE A 39 -7.02 11.62 -14.29
C ILE A 39 -6.87 12.55 -13.08
N ARG A 40 -7.46 13.76 -13.14
CA ARG A 40 -7.45 14.71 -12.02
C ARG A 40 -8.14 14.14 -10.79
N GLU A 41 -9.31 13.56 -10.96
CA GLU A 41 -10.08 13.01 -9.85
C GLU A 41 -9.32 11.84 -9.19
N GLN A 42 -8.74 10.95 -10.00
CA GLN A 42 -7.86 9.89 -9.50
C GLN A 42 -6.62 10.45 -8.79
N ALA A 43 -6.02 11.53 -9.29
CA ALA A 43 -4.85 12.15 -8.68
C ALA A 43 -5.18 12.75 -7.29
N LYS A 44 -6.32 13.44 -7.16
CA LYS A 44 -6.80 13.96 -5.87
C LYS A 44 -7.02 12.83 -4.87
N GLN A 45 -7.70 11.76 -5.28
CA GLN A 45 -7.92 10.59 -4.43
C GLN A 45 -6.60 9.94 -4.00
N ARG A 46 -5.64 9.80 -4.91
CA ARG A 46 -4.29 9.29 -4.61
C ARG A 46 -3.55 10.19 -3.63
N GLN A 47 -3.63 11.51 -3.78
CA GLN A 47 -3.00 12.47 -2.88
C GLN A 47 -3.58 12.36 -1.47
N ILE A 48 -4.90 12.34 -1.32
CA ILE A 48 -5.58 12.16 -0.03
C ILE A 48 -5.16 10.83 0.61
N LYS A 49 -5.15 9.74 -0.15
CA LYS A 49 -4.72 8.41 0.33
C LYS A 49 -3.27 8.41 0.79
N GLN A 50 -2.37 9.08 0.07
CA GLN A 50 -0.97 9.20 0.46
C GLN A 50 -0.80 10.02 1.74
N GLN A 51 -1.46 11.18 1.84
CA GLN A 51 -1.44 12.01 3.05
C GLN A 51 -1.97 11.25 4.26
N PHE A 52 -3.07 10.52 4.10
CA PHE A 52 -3.63 9.67 5.15
C PHE A 52 -2.63 8.59 5.59
N ARG A 53 -2.02 7.86 4.65
CA ARG A 53 -1.00 6.84 4.95
C ARG A 53 0.21 7.41 5.69
N LEU A 54 0.67 8.59 5.30
CA LEU A 54 1.79 9.28 5.95
C LEU A 54 1.42 9.70 7.39
N LYS A 55 0.22 10.26 7.60
CA LYS A 55 -0.29 10.60 8.93
C LYS A 55 -0.36 9.38 9.85
N VAL A 56 -0.96 8.29 9.39
CA VAL A 56 -1.05 7.03 10.15
C VAL A 56 0.34 6.48 10.47
N ARG A 57 1.26 6.50 9.50
CA ARG A 57 2.65 6.06 9.71
C ARG A 57 3.37 6.91 10.75
N SER A 58 3.15 8.23 10.72
CA SER A 58 3.72 9.16 11.70
C SER A 58 3.21 8.86 13.12
N ILE A 59 1.89 8.74 13.29
CA ILE A 59 1.26 8.38 14.57
C ILE A 59 1.80 7.04 15.07
N LYS A 60 1.83 6.01 14.23
CA LYS A 60 2.38 4.69 14.61
C LYS A 60 3.84 4.77 15.06
N LYS A 61 4.66 5.58 14.37
CA LYS A 61 6.05 5.80 14.75
C LYS A 61 6.17 6.51 16.10
N GLN A 62 5.32 7.51 16.37
CA GLN A 62 5.26 8.19 17.66
C GLN A 62 4.92 7.21 18.80
N LEU A 63 3.93 6.34 18.58
CA LEU A 63 3.55 5.29 19.55
C LEU A 63 4.66 4.25 19.78
N ASN A 64 5.38 3.86 18.72
CA ASN A 64 6.45 2.86 18.82
C ASN A 64 7.76 3.43 19.41
N ASN A 65 8.02 4.72 19.23
CA ASN A 65 9.22 5.39 19.76
C ASN A 65 9.15 5.67 21.26
N GLY A 66 8.15 5.16 21.97
CA GLY A 66 8.18 5.07 23.43
C GLY A 66 8.13 6.40 24.18
N TYR A 67 7.71 7.49 23.53
CA TYR A 67 7.31 8.69 24.26
C TYR A 67 5.98 8.40 24.95
N ASP A 68 6.12 7.89 26.17
CA ASP A 68 5.19 8.03 27.27
C ASP A 68 3.70 7.86 26.92
N TYR A 69 3.33 6.59 26.76
CA TYR A 69 2.15 6.08 27.47
C TYR A 69 2.32 6.11 29.01
N ALA A 70 3.11 7.04 29.57
CA ALA A 70 3.42 7.16 30.99
C ALA A 70 2.34 7.89 31.79
N ASN A 71 1.22 8.28 31.17
CA ASN A 71 0.09 8.84 31.90
C ASN A 71 -1.26 8.30 31.39
N ILE A 72 -1.35 6.98 31.18
CA ILE A 72 -2.65 6.30 31.30
C ILE A 72 -2.71 5.78 32.74
N PRO A 73 -3.56 6.35 33.62
CA PRO A 73 -3.59 6.00 35.05
C PRO A 73 -3.99 4.54 35.34
N TYR A 74 -4.34 3.76 34.31
CA TYR A 74 -4.75 2.36 34.43
C TYR A 74 -3.92 1.37 33.60
N ALA A 75 -2.76 1.78 33.04
CA ALA A 75 -1.87 0.87 32.32
C ALA A 75 -1.09 -0.06 33.28
N LYS A 76 -1.81 -0.98 33.92
CA LYS A 76 -1.23 -2.11 34.65
C LYS A 76 -0.66 -3.09 33.61
N ASN A 77 0.59 -3.50 33.79
CA ASN A 77 1.24 -4.68 33.19
C ASN A 77 2.07 -4.46 31.91
N LYS A 78 3.22 -3.79 32.02
CA LYS A 78 4.38 -4.13 31.19
C LYS A 78 4.89 -5.50 31.65
N LYS A 79 4.62 -6.58 30.89
CA LYS A 79 5.29 -7.86 31.11
C LYS A 79 6.75 -7.72 30.68
N HIS A 80 7.62 -7.78 31.67
CA HIS A 80 9.06 -8.00 31.59
C HIS A 80 9.35 -9.26 30.75
N TRP A 81 9.96 -9.08 29.57
CA TRP A 81 10.53 -10.17 28.78
C TRP A 81 11.88 -10.55 29.37
N GLY A 82 11.86 -11.21 30.52
CA GLY A 82 12.99 -11.97 31.04
C GLY A 82 12.81 -13.42 30.63
N MET A 83 13.50 -13.86 29.58
CA MET A 83 13.98 -15.24 29.45
C MET A 83 15.24 -15.24 28.59
N THR A 84 16.38 -15.27 29.26
CA THR A 84 17.67 -15.70 28.74
C THR A 84 17.64 -17.22 28.56
N TYR A 85 18.05 -17.72 27.39
CA TYR A 85 18.38 -19.13 27.20
C TYR A 85 19.83 -19.25 26.72
N ASP A 86 20.73 -19.54 27.66
CA ASP A 86 21.96 -20.28 27.39
C ASP A 86 21.68 -21.74 27.72
N ASN A 87 21.62 -22.61 26.70
CA ASN A 87 21.95 -24.03 26.89
C ASN A 87 22.42 -24.64 25.57
N LYS A 88 23.74 -24.71 25.39
CA LYS A 88 24.38 -25.61 24.43
C LYS A 88 24.06 -27.04 24.90
N ASN A 89 23.31 -27.80 24.10
CA ASN A 89 23.38 -29.28 23.94
C ASN A 89 22.06 -29.85 23.41
N ASN A 90 21.99 -30.16 22.11
CA ASN A 90 21.31 -31.35 21.57
C ASN A 90 21.52 -31.39 20.05
N GLN A 91 22.41 -32.22 19.53
CA GLN A 91 22.08 -33.58 19.09
C GLN A 91 20.76 -33.66 18.30
N THR A 92 20.95 -33.73 16.97
CA THR A 92 20.19 -34.51 15.98
C THR A 92 18.92 -35.21 16.48
N THR A 93 17.77 -34.92 15.86
CA THR A 93 16.97 -35.92 15.12
C THR A 93 15.86 -35.26 14.31
N ASN A 94 15.66 -35.79 13.10
CA ASN A 94 14.75 -35.35 12.06
C ASN A 94 13.29 -35.84 12.26
N CYS A 95 12.41 -35.29 11.41
CA CYS A 95 11.12 -35.84 10.94
C CYS A 95 9.93 -35.67 11.92
N PHE A 96 8.71 -35.32 11.51
CA PHE A 96 7.98 -35.78 10.33
C PHE A 96 7.02 -34.71 9.79
N ARG A 97 7.10 -34.48 8.49
CA ARG A 97 6.10 -33.82 7.65
C ARG A 97 5.37 -34.92 6.87
N THR A 98 4.04 -34.82 6.84
CA THR A 98 3.10 -35.38 5.85
C THR A 98 2.99 -36.91 5.70
N GLY A 99 1.74 -37.36 5.66
CA GLY A 99 1.34 -38.77 5.73
C GLY A 99 1.84 -39.65 4.60
N THR A 100 2.11 -40.90 4.96
CA THR A 100 2.02 -42.08 4.10
C THR A 100 1.72 -43.25 5.04
N PHE A 101 0.52 -43.83 4.91
CA PHE A 101 0.11 -45.04 5.61
C PHE A 101 0.71 -46.24 4.86
N ILE A 102 1.59 -47.01 5.50
CA ILE A 102 2.05 -48.30 4.98
C ILE A 102 1.67 -49.36 6.01
N PHE A 103 0.73 -50.23 5.64
CA PHE A 103 0.40 -51.47 6.35
C PHE A 103 1.54 -52.49 6.14
N PHE A 104 2.03 -53.10 7.21
CA PHE A 104 2.81 -54.35 7.14
C PHE A 104 1.92 -55.49 7.63
N GLY A 105 1.82 -56.54 6.81
CA GLY A 105 1.13 -57.78 7.13
C GLY A 105 1.92 -58.67 8.09
N SER A 106 1.22 -59.67 8.61
CA SER A 106 1.76 -60.97 9.02
C SER A 106 1.00 -62.05 8.27
#